data_AF-A0A7C4FSU0-F1
#
_entry.id   AF-A0A7C4FSU0-F1
#
_cell.length_a   1.000
_cell.length_b   1.000
_cell.length_c   1.000
_cell.angle_alpha   90.00
_cell.angle_beta   90.00
_cell.angle_gamma   90.00
#
_symmetry.space_group_name_H-M   'P 1'
#
loop_
_entity.id
_entity.type
_entity.pdbx_description
1 polymer ?
#
loop_
_entity_poly.entity_id
_entity_poly.type
_entity_poly.pdbx_seq_one_letter_code
_entity_poly.pdbx_strand_id
1 'polypeptide(L)'
;MRYVLFVFILLLIPLTIYAMDKPIVAFTFDNIKGDIVPDVSGNGNDGTMQNNPSVIDGKIGKALEFNGSRVRIAASKTVSSEMFADGVFTLVMWIN
;
A
#
# COMPACT_ATOMS: atom_id res chain seq x y z
N MET A 1 61.10 19.74 -10.78
CA MET A 1 59.62 19.73 -10.70
C MET A 1 59.15 18.31 -10.92
N ARG A 2 58.54 17.66 -9.92
CA ARG A 2 58.08 16.26 -9.99
C ARG A 2 56.56 16.25 -9.87
N TYR A 3 55.86 15.91 -10.94
CA TYR A 3 54.40 15.81 -10.94
C TYR A 3 53.98 14.50 -10.27
N VAL A 4 53.13 14.58 -9.24
CA VAL A 4 52.46 13.43 -8.63
C VAL A 4 51.05 13.41 -9.21
N LEU A 5 50.75 12.39 -10.00
CA LEU A 5 49.42 12.19 -10.59
C LEU A 5 48.49 11.62 -9.51
N PHE A 6 47.55 12.42 -9.00
CA PHE A 6 46.46 11.94 -8.15
C PHE A 6 45.32 11.45 -9.04
N VAL A 7 45.17 10.14 -9.16
CA VAL A 7 43.98 9.53 -9.79
C VAL A 7 42.93 9.33 -8.70
N PHE A 8 41.90 10.16 -8.70
CA PHE A 8 40.70 9.96 -7.88
C PHE A 8 39.74 9.05 -8.66
N ILE A 9 39.71 7.75 -8.35
CA ILE A 9 38.64 6.87 -8.82
C ILE A 9 37.42 7.18 -7.96
N LEU A 10 36.45 7.91 -8.52
CA LEU A 10 35.14 8.09 -7.91
C LEU A 10 34.41 6.74 -8.03
N LEU A 11 34.40 5.97 -6.96
CA LEU A 11 33.68 4.70 -6.89
C LEU A 11 32.18 5.03 -6.87
N LEU A 12 31.53 4.97 -8.04
CA LEU A 12 30.10 5.14 -8.18
C LEU A 12 29.42 3.90 -7.56
N ILE A 13 29.17 3.93 -6.26
CA ILE A 13 28.37 2.89 -5.60
C ILE A 13 26.96 3.04 -6.20
N PRO A 14 26.42 2.02 -6.92
CA PRO A 14 25.03 2.08 -7.31
C PRO A 14 24.21 2.18 -6.03
N LEU A 15 23.44 3.25 -5.89
CA LEU A 15 22.44 3.34 -4.84
C LEU A 15 21.40 2.26 -5.17
N THR A 16 21.59 1.05 -4.66
CA THR A 16 20.55 0.03 -4.70
C THR A 16 19.46 0.52 -3.77
N ILE A 17 18.47 1.17 -4.36
CA ILE A 17 17.20 1.45 -3.69
C ILE A 17 16.57 0.09 -3.46
N TYR A 18 16.76 -0.48 -2.26
CA TYR A 18 15.94 -1.61 -1.83
C TYR A 18 14.50 -1.07 -1.75
N ALA A 19 13.69 -1.42 -2.74
CA ALA A 19 12.26 -1.25 -2.63
C ALA A 19 11.83 -2.16 -1.47
N MET A 20 11.46 -1.54 -0.34
CA MET A 20 10.71 -2.26 0.69
C MET A 20 9.46 -2.79 0.01
N ASP A 21 9.18 -4.08 0.17
CA ASP A 21 8.03 -4.68 -0.47
C ASP A 21 6.77 -3.99 0.08
N LYS A 22 6.15 -3.16 -0.75
CA LYS A 22 4.99 -2.36 -0.33
C LYS A 22 3.76 -3.25 -0.40
N PRO A 23 2.80 -3.07 0.51
CA PRO A 23 1.53 -3.78 0.41
C PRO A 23 0.87 -3.48 -0.95
N ILE A 24 0.16 -4.46 -1.52
CA ILE A 24 -0.63 -4.24 -2.75
C ILE A 24 -1.79 -3.27 -2.46
N VAL A 25 -2.37 -3.35 -1.26
CA VAL A 25 -3.43 -2.46 -0.78
C VAL A 25 -3.18 -2.16 0.69
N ALA A 26 -3.34 -0.90 1.09
CA ALA A 26 -3.34 -0.51 2.49
C ALA A 26 -4.41 0.54 2.78
N PHE A 27 -5.24 0.29 3.79
CA PHE A 27 -6.31 1.21 4.20
C PHE A 27 -6.16 1.58 5.68
N THR A 28 -6.11 2.89 5.96
CA THR A 28 -6.15 3.43 7.34
C THR A 28 -7.53 3.92 7.74
N PHE A 29 -8.44 4.12 6.78
CA PHE A 29 -9.79 4.66 6.96
C PHE A 29 -9.88 6.12 7.48
N ASP A 30 -8.76 6.78 7.77
CA ASP A 30 -8.75 8.14 8.34
C ASP A 30 -9.17 9.25 7.37
N ASN A 31 -9.05 8.99 6.06
CA ASN A 31 -9.21 10.00 5.01
C ASN A 31 -10.30 9.63 3.99
N ILE A 32 -11.36 8.97 4.43
CA ILE A 32 -12.49 8.60 3.57
C ILE A 32 -13.15 9.84 2.96
N LYS A 33 -13.42 9.79 1.66
CA LYS A 33 -14.05 10.88 0.89
C LYS A 33 -15.30 10.37 0.19
N GLY A 34 -16.47 10.71 0.73
CA GLY A 34 -17.72 10.09 0.28
C GLY A 34 -17.65 8.57 0.50
N ASP A 35 -17.88 7.81 -0.57
CA ASP A 35 -17.81 6.34 -0.53
C ASP A 35 -16.42 5.77 -0.87
N ILE A 36 -15.40 6.63 -1.02
CA ILE A 36 -14.05 6.21 -1.42
C ILE A 36 -13.16 6.05 -0.19
N VAL A 37 -12.57 4.87 -0.05
CA VAL A 37 -11.50 4.52 0.90
C VAL A 37 -10.16 4.60 0.18
N PRO A 38 -9.32 5.62 0.44
CA PRO A 38 -8.06 5.78 -0.29
C PRO A 38 -7.06 4.66 0.04
N ASP A 39 -6.39 4.13 -1.00
CA ASP A 39 -5.27 3.20 -0.89
C ASP A 39 -3.96 3.96 -0.63
N VAL A 40 -3.41 3.80 0.58
CA VAL A 40 -2.16 4.46 0.98
C VAL A 40 -0.90 3.71 0.54
N SER A 41 -1.04 2.54 -0.12
CA SER A 41 0.11 1.82 -0.66
C SER A 41 0.78 2.54 -1.83
N GLY A 42 0.01 3.37 -2.54
CA GLY A 42 0.42 4.05 -3.77
C GLY A 42 0.14 3.26 -5.05
N ASN A 43 -0.56 2.13 -4.97
CA ASN A 43 -0.92 1.33 -6.15
C ASN A 43 -2.25 1.74 -6.80
N GLY A 44 -2.99 2.66 -6.19
CA GLY A 44 -4.26 3.18 -6.71
C GLY A 44 -5.42 2.20 -6.59
N ASN A 45 -5.35 1.27 -5.64
CA ASN A 45 -6.40 0.27 -5.39
C ASN A 45 -7.44 0.80 -4.40
N ASP A 46 -7.95 2.01 -4.64
CA ASP A 46 -8.95 2.65 -3.78
C ASP A 46 -10.18 1.74 -3.61
N GLY A 47 -10.63 1.62 -2.37
CA GLY A 47 -11.84 0.89 -2.02
C GLY A 47 -13.09 1.74 -2.25
N THR A 48 -14.18 1.10 -2.65
CA THR A 48 -15.52 1.71 -2.70
C THR A 48 -16.41 1.09 -1.64
N MET A 49 -16.94 1.90 -0.73
CA MET A 49 -17.91 1.50 0.27
C MET A 49 -19.25 1.13 -0.40
N GLN A 50 -19.85 0.03 0.04
CA GLN A 50 -21.14 -0.44 -0.47
C GLN A 50 -22.06 -0.78 0.69
N ASN A 51 -23.32 -0.38 0.57
CA ASN A 51 -24.34 -0.48 1.61
C ASN A 51 -23.96 0.27 2.91
N ASN A 52 -23.26 1.40 2.79
CA ASN A 52 -23.03 2.37 3.88
C ASN A 52 -22.44 1.78 5.17
N PRO A 53 -21.21 1.23 5.17
CA PRO A 53 -20.50 0.93 6.40
C PRO A 53 -20.30 2.20 7.24
N SER A 54 -20.41 2.08 8.56
CA SER A 54 -20.24 3.21 9.47
C SER A 54 -18.76 3.46 9.73
N VAL A 55 -18.35 4.73 9.69
CA VAL A 55 -17.00 5.14 10.11
C VAL A 55 -17.00 5.36 11.61
N ILE A 56 -16.22 4.58 12.34
CA ILE A 56 -16.12 4.62 13.80
C ILE A 56 -14.67 4.83 14.25
N ASP A 57 -14.45 5.05 15.55
CA ASP A 57 -13.11 5.04 16.12
C ASP A 57 -12.59 3.58 16.18
N GLY A 58 -11.40 3.38 15.63
CA GLY A 58 -10.75 2.07 15.54
C GLY A 58 -9.68 1.85 16.60
N LYS A 59 -8.94 0.75 16.46
CA LYS A 59 -7.76 0.47 17.31
C LYS A 59 -6.68 1.55 17.16
N ILE A 60 -6.50 2.03 15.94
CA ILE A 60 -5.64 3.15 15.57
C ILE A 60 -6.44 3.98 14.56
N GLY A 61 -6.63 5.27 14.82
CA GLY A 61 -7.38 6.15 13.91
C GLY A 61 -8.83 5.72 13.76
N LYS A 62 -9.34 5.79 12.53
CA LYS A 62 -10.70 5.36 12.16
C LYS A 62 -10.74 3.89 11.74
N ALA A 63 -11.93 3.31 11.81
CA ALA A 63 -12.25 1.99 11.30
C ALA A 63 -13.62 1.99 10.62
N LEU A 64 -13.92 0.91 9.90
CA LEU A 64 -15.24 0.65 9.34
C LEU A 64 -15.95 -0.45 10.15
N GLU A 65 -17.17 -0.15 10.56
CA GLU A 65 -18.11 -1.13 11.09
C GLU A 65 -18.94 -1.70 9.94
N PHE A 66 -18.94 -3.03 9.81
CA PHE A 66 -19.65 -3.74 8.75
C PHE A 66 -20.92 -4.40 9.29
N ASN A 67 -22.08 -4.00 8.77
CA ASN A 67 -23.37 -4.60 9.06
C ASN A 67 -24.12 -4.87 7.73
N GLY A 68 -23.84 -5.99 7.09
CA GLY A 68 -24.31 -6.28 5.73
C GLY A 68 -23.69 -5.39 4.64
N SER A 69 -22.66 -4.62 5.00
CA SER A 69 -21.91 -3.70 4.15
C SER A 69 -20.51 -4.22 3.83
N ARG A 70 -19.81 -3.56 2.90
CA ARG A 70 -18.46 -3.96 2.48
C ARG A 70 -17.68 -2.80 1.88
N VAL A 71 -16.37 -3.01 1.74
CA VAL A 71 -15.52 -2.26 0.81
C VAL A 71 -15.19 -3.15 -0.37
N ARG A 72 -15.47 -2.68 -1.59
CA ARG A 72 -15.10 -3.36 -2.82
C ARG A 72 -13.84 -2.74 -3.39
N ILE A 73 -12.86 -3.57 -3.72
CA ILE A 73 -11.67 -3.16 -4.49
C ILE A 73 -11.88 -3.64 -5.93
N ALA A 74 -11.70 -2.76 -6.91
CA ALA A 74 -11.80 -3.15 -8.32
C ALA A 74 -10.56 -3.96 -8.75
N ALA A 75 -10.75 -4.86 -9.72
CA ALA A 75 -9.61 -5.54 -10.33
C ALA A 75 -8.68 -4.51 -11.01
N SER A 76 -7.38 -4.71 -10.85
CA SER A 76 -6.35 -3.83 -11.37
C SER A 76 -5.12 -4.63 -11.80
N LYS A 77 -4.08 -3.95 -12.28
CA LYS A 77 -2.80 -4.60 -12.61
C LYS A 77 -2.18 -5.29 -11.37
N THR A 78 -2.33 -4.68 -10.19
CA THR A 78 -1.78 -5.20 -8.94
C THR A 78 -2.78 -6.05 -8.17
N VAL A 79 -4.10 -5.84 -8.36
CA VAL A 79 -5.18 -6.69 -7.85
C VAL A 79 -5.71 -7.56 -9.00
N SER A 80 -4.91 -8.54 -9.40
CA SER A 80 -5.19 -9.44 -10.52
C SER A 80 -5.46 -10.87 -10.04
N SER A 81 -5.94 -11.72 -10.94
CA SER A 81 -6.10 -13.16 -10.69
C SER A 81 -4.77 -13.88 -10.42
N GLU A 82 -3.64 -13.34 -10.89
CA GLU A 82 -2.32 -13.94 -10.75
C GLU A 82 -1.86 -13.95 -9.28
N MET A 83 -2.22 -12.91 -8.50
CA MET A 83 -1.98 -12.87 -7.06
C MET A 83 -2.55 -14.08 -6.32
N PHE A 84 -3.69 -14.59 -6.80
CA PHE A 84 -4.36 -15.75 -6.23
C PHE A 84 -3.93 -17.07 -6.88
N ALA A 85 -3.33 -17.02 -8.07
CA ALA A 85 -2.85 -18.20 -8.78
C ALA A 85 -1.61 -18.80 -8.10
N ASP A 86 -0.68 -17.94 -7.67
CA ASP A 86 0.51 -18.36 -6.92
C ASP A 86 0.19 -18.67 -5.45
N GLY A 87 -0.91 -18.11 -4.93
CA GLY A 87 -1.42 -18.39 -3.58
C GLY A 87 -0.53 -17.88 -2.45
N VAL A 88 0.52 -17.11 -2.74
CA VAL A 88 1.46 -16.56 -1.76
C VAL A 88 1.14 -15.09 -1.52
N PHE A 89 0.47 -14.79 -0.41
CA PHE A 89 0.27 -13.42 0.04
C PHE A 89 0.22 -13.36 1.58
N THR A 90 0.42 -12.16 2.12
CA THR A 90 0.24 -11.88 3.54
C THR A 90 -0.85 -10.85 3.71
N LEU A 91 -1.74 -11.07 4.68
CA LEU A 91 -2.78 -10.13 5.07
C LEU A 91 -2.62 -9.79 6.55
N VAL A 92 -2.64 -8.50 6.87
CA VAL A 92 -2.57 -8.01 8.25
C VAL A 92 -3.65 -6.96 8.43
N MET A 93 -4.44 -7.07 9.50
CA MET A 93 -5.50 -6.11 9.82
C MET A 93 -5.81 -6.08 11.31
N TRP A 94 -6.40 -4.97 11.76
CA TRP A 94 -7.09 -4.89 13.04
C TRP A 94 -8.55 -5.32 12.85
N ILE A 95 -9.02 -6.23 13.69
CA ILE A 95 -10.42 -6.67 13.75
C ILE A 95 -10.88 -6.70 15.21
N ASN A 96 -12.16 -6.39 15.44
CA ASN A 96 -12.83 -6.47 16.74
C ASN A 96 -13.93 -7.52 16.67
#